data_AF-A0A8S3U1X7-F1
#
_entry.id   AF-A0A8S3U1X7-F1
#
_cell.length_a   1.000
_cell.length_b   1.000
_cell.length_c   1.000
_cell.angle_alpha   90.00
_cell.angle_beta   90.00
_cell.angle_gamma   90.00
#
_symmetry.space_group_name_H-M   'P 1'
#
loop_
_entity.id
_entity.type
_entity.pdbx_description
1 polymer ?
#
loop_
_entity_poly.entity_id
_entity_poly.type
_entity_poly.pdbx_seq_one_letter_code
_entity_poly.pdbx_strand_id
1 'polypeptide(L)'
;MMPQDRYELLAQFIGIWMVFVICIVVCVEGVNFDADCSTNACTEDNTICNPEIALTETCTTPNPPDQCADTNAECVGDPLTCECKTAHFVNKDGACDPNVGLAGTCDSTDSATDQCSVADTTCRNDGAGDKCLCIDTHFSDGTGCQTKVAGLNTTCDGAVSATDQCSTAGTECKDDGTGTDRCLCKPTYYPDGSTCVLRSGVIKVAMLQYMYVVPFIISMMTLLR
;
A
#
# COMPACT_ATOMS: atom_id res chain seq x y z
N MET A 1 6.46 64.14 47.95
CA MET A 1 7.22 62.87 47.92
C MET A 1 6.36 61.84 47.21
N MET A 2 6.64 61.62 45.93
CA MET A 2 6.04 60.57 45.10
C MET A 2 7.18 59.72 44.53
N PRO A 3 6.98 58.41 44.32
CA PRO A 3 8.07 57.46 44.19
C PRO A 3 8.60 57.37 42.77
N GLN A 4 9.91 57.23 42.69
CA GLN A 4 10.78 57.35 41.52
C GLN A 4 10.94 56.02 40.76
N ASP A 5 9.95 55.11 40.87
CA ASP A 5 10.07 53.71 40.42
C ASP A 5 9.20 53.37 39.18
N ARG A 6 8.62 54.37 38.50
CA ARG A 6 7.76 54.12 37.31
C ARG A 6 8.41 54.39 35.96
N TYR A 7 9.68 54.79 35.91
CA TYR A 7 10.35 55.18 34.67
C TYR A 7 11.18 54.06 34.01
N GLU A 8 11.53 52.98 34.72
CA GLU A 8 12.34 51.90 34.11
C GLU A 8 11.52 50.93 33.24
N LEU A 9 10.23 50.74 33.54
CA LEU A 9 9.35 49.84 32.75
C LEU A 9 8.91 50.43 31.40
N LEU A 10 8.92 51.76 31.24
CA LEU A 10 8.59 52.43 29.98
C LEU A 10 9.77 52.45 28.99
N ALA A 11 11.00 52.39 29.47
CA ALA A 11 12.19 52.36 28.62
C ALA A 11 12.38 51.02 27.89
N GLN A 12 11.99 49.89 28.51
CA GLN A 12 12.08 48.57 27.86
C GLN A 12 11.03 48.36 26.76
N PHE A 13 9.83 48.93 26.89
CA PHE A 13 8.79 48.80 25.85
C PHE A 13 9.10 49.62 24.59
N ILE A 14 9.74 50.78 24.70
CA ILE A 14 10.09 51.61 23.53
C ILE A 14 11.29 51.01 22.76
N GLY A 15 12.23 50.37 23.46
CA GLY A 15 13.36 49.70 22.82
C GLY A 15 12.95 48.50 21.94
N ILE A 16 11.96 47.71 22.39
CA ILE A 16 11.49 46.54 21.63
C ILE A 16 10.70 46.95 20.38
N TRP A 17 9.94 48.04 20.44
CA TRP A 17 9.21 48.55 19.27
C TRP A 17 10.10 49.27 18.25
N MET A 18 11.18 49.94 18.66
CA MET A 18 12.12 50.54 17.70
C MET A 18 12.95 49.49 16.95
N VAL A 19 13.27 48.34 17.57
CA VAL A 19 13.93 47.24 16.85
C VAL A 19 13.00 46.62 15.79
N PHE A 20 11.71 46.49 16.09
CA PHE A 20 10.73 45.98 15.11
C PHE A 20 10.45 46.95 13.96
N VAL A 21 10.50 48.27 14.18
CA VAL A 21 10.24 49.26 13.12
C VAL A 21 11.48 49.50 12.24
N ILE A 22 12.69 49.34 12.78
CA ILE A 22 13.93 49.47 11.98
C ILE A 22 14.13 48.26 11.05
N CYS A 23 13.60 47.07 11.38
CA CYS A 23 13.61 45.93 10.45
C CYS A 23 12.64 46.08 9.27
N ILE A 24 11.67 47.01 9.30
CA ILE A 24 10.67 47.17 8.22
C ILE A 24 11.08 48.25 7.20
N VAL A 25 12.06 49.11 7.52
CA VAL A 25 12.43 50.27 6.68
C VAL A 25 13.89 50.20 6.22
N VAL A 26 14.33 49.01 5.81
CA VAL A 26 15.52 48.81 4.96
C VAL A 26 15.14 47.87 3.80
N CYS A 27 14.11 48.26 3.05
CA CYS A 27 13.79 47.67 1.74
C CYS A 27 13.68 48.77 0.67
N VAL A 28 14.51 49.81 0.75
CA VAL A 28 14.64 50.79 -0.32
C VAL A 28 16.13 51.02 -0.56
N GLU A 29 16.56 50.52 -1.72
CA GLU A 29 17.87 50.71 -2.35
C GLU A 29 19.04 49.91 -1.76
N GLY A 30 19.14 48.64 -2.17
CA GLY A 30 20.46 48.04 -2.40
C GLY A 30 21.00 47.04 -1.36
N VAL A 31 20.16 46.21 -0.75
CA VAL A 31 20.62 45.03 0.00
C VAL A 31 20.19 43.76 -0.72
N ASN A 32 21.18 42.91 -1.02
CA ASN A 32 20.98 41.53 -1.44
C ASN A 32 19.97 40.87 -0.51
N PHE A 33 18.94 40.27 -1.11
CA PHE A 33 18.14 39.27 -0.45
C PHE A 33 19.10 38.20 0.10
N ASP A 34 19.32 38.20 1.42
CA ASP A 34 19.34 36.93 2.14
C ASP A 34 17.94 36.36 1.96
N ALA A 35 17.70 35.79 0.78
CA ALA A 35 16.67 34.81 0.63
C ALA A 35 17.03 33.75 1.66
N ASP A 36 16.16 33.53 2.64
CA ASP A 36 16.19 32.37 3.51
C ASP A 36 16.22 31.12 2.62
N CYS A 37 17.42 30.75 2.15
CA CYS A 37 17.74 29.52 1.45
C CYS A 37 17.92 28.41 2.50
N SER A 38 17.10 28.43 3.54
CA SER A 38 17.22 27.52 4.67
C SER A 38 16.85 26.08 4.31
N THR A 39 16.37 25.83 3.08
CA THR A 39 15.99 24.49 2.63
C THR A 39 16.35 24.16 1.18
N ASN A 40 16.81 25.11 0.37
CA ASN A 40 16.97 24.87 -1.07
C ASN A 40 18.47 24.83 -1.43
N ALA A 41 18.91 23.69 -1.94
CA ALA A 41 20.28 23.45 -2.36
C ALA A 41 20.74 24.52 -3.38
N CYS A 42 21.66 25.40 -2.96
CA CYS A 42 22.33 26.33 -3.86
C CYS A 42 23.59 25.66 -4.42
N THR A 43 23.77 25.70 -5.74
CA THR A 43 25.05 25.35 -6.37
C THR A 43 26.11 26.40 -6.02
N GLU A 44 27.39 26.00 -5.98
CA GLU A 44 28.52 26.80 -5.47
C GLU A 44 28.72 28.19 -6.15
N ASP A 45 28.02 28.48 -7.25
CA ASP A 45 28.06 29.76 -7.99
C ASP A 45 26.99 30.79 -7.57
N ASN A 46 26.20 30.50 -6.52
CA ASN A 46 25.48 31.48 -5.67
C ASN A 46 24.60 32.53 -6.39
N THR A 47 24.13 32.26 -7.61
CA THR A 47 23.32 33.24 -8.40
C THR A 47 21.99 32.70 -8.90
N ILE A 48 21.71 31.41 -8.74
CA ILE A 48 20.42 30.80 -9.11
C ILE A 48 19.97 29.85 -8.00
N CYS A 49 19.03 30.30 -7.17
CA CYS A 49 18.26 29.42 -6.30
C CYS A 49 17.19 28.75 -7.16
N ASN A 50 17.39 27.49 -7.54
CA ASN A 50 16.33 26.73 -8.17
C ASN A 50 15.44 26.18 -7.04
N PRO A 51 14.18 26.65 -6.86
CA PRO A 51 13.31 26.05 -5.88
C PRO A 51 13.11 24.58 -6.26
N GLU A 52 13.38 23.70 -5.31
CA GLU A 52 13.05 22.29 -5.42
C GLU A 52 11.52 22.15 -5.63
N ILE A 53 11.13 21.53 -6.74
CA ILE A 53 9.73 21.39 -7.17
C ILE A 53 9.11 20.21 -6.41
N ALA A 54 7.95 20.42 -5.79
CA ALA A 54 7.29 19.34 -5.05
C ALA A 54 6.74 18.26 -6.01
N LEU A 55 6.50 17.04 -5.49
CA LEU A 55 5.82 16.00 -6.27
C LEU A 55 4.48 16.51 -6.80
N THR A 56 4.08 16.06 -7.99
CA THR A 56 2.87 16.47 -8.72
C THR A 56 2.83 17.91 -9.25
N GLU A 57 3.83 18.74 -8.94
CA GLU A 57 3.96 20.06 -9.55
C GLU A 57 4.59 20.00 -10.94
N THR A 58 4.26 20.98 -11.78
CA THR A 58 4.75 21.04 -13.15
C THR A 58 6.21 21.43 -13.20
N CYS A 59 7.04 20.62 -13.85
CA CYS A 59 8.44 20.88 -14.10
C CYS A 59 8.66 21.43 -15.52
N THR A 60 9.76 22.16 -15.72
CA THR A 60 9.96 22.98 -16.94
C THR A 60 10.79 22.27 -18.00
N THR A 61 11.63 21.31 -17.61
CA THR A 61 12.46 20.55 -18.55
C THR A 61 12.58 19.09 -18.11
N PRO A 62 12.55 18.11 -19.05
CA PRO A 62 12.55 16.69 -18.70
C PRO A 62 13.84 16.15 -18.06
N ASN A 63 14.88 16.99 -17.94
CA ASN A 63 16.25 16.47 -17.80
C ASN A 63 17.30 17.46 -17.23
N PRO A 64 17.01 18.14 -16.12
CA PRO A 64 18.04 18.40 -15.13
C PRO A 64 17.87 17.39 -13.99
N PRO A 65 18.95 16.75 -13.52
CA PRO A 65 18.89 15.72 -12.48
C PRO A 65 18.29 16.18 -11.13
N ASP A 66 18.05 17.48 -10.94
CA ASP A 66 17.79 18.11 -9.64
C ASP A 66 16.59 19.09 -9.64
N GLN A 67 15.57 18.90 -10.50
CA GLN A 67 14.38 19.79 -10.44
C GLN A 67 13.40 19.40 -9.35
N CYS A 68 13.23 18.12 -9.07
CA CYS A 68 12.30 17.65 -8.04
C CYS A 68 12.98 17.69 -6.66
N ALA A 69 12.21 18.06 -5.64
CA ALA A 69 12.67 18.08 -4.24
C ALA A 69 13.11 16.70 -3.75
N ASP A 70 12.46 15.65 -4.24
CA ASP A 70 12.79 14.29 -3.91
C ASP A 70 13.86 13.74 -4.86
N THR A 71 14.99 13.29 -4.30
CA THR A 71 16.10 12.68 -5.07
C THR A 71 15.73 11.37 -5.79
N ASN A 72 14.62 10.74 -5.37
CA ASN A 72 14.04 9.56 -5.99
C ASN A 72 12.87 9.90 -6.94
N ALA A 73 12.60 11.17 -7.19
CA ALA A 73 11.68 11.62 -8.21
C ALA A 73 12.38 12.00 -9.52
N GLU A 74 11.61 12.03 -10.60
CA GLU A 74 12.02 12.51 -11.92
C GLU A 74 10.87 13.25 -12.61
N CYS A 75 11.23 14.14 -13.53
CA CYS A 75 10.28 14.95 -14.28
C CYS A 75 9.81 14.20 -15.53
N VAL A 76 8.56 13.74 -15.56
CA VAL A 76 7.99 12.90 -16.63
C VAL A 76 6.61 13.41 -17.09
N GLY A 77 6.15 13.01 -18.28
CA GLY A 77 4.79 13.32 -18.78
C GLY A 77 4.64 14.52 -19.73
N ASP A 78 3.39 14.86 -20.04
CA ASP A 78 2.95 16.06 -20.79
C ASP A 78 1.54 16.51 -20.30
N PRO A 79 1.43 17.54 -19.43
CA PRO A 79 2.50 18.40 -18.96
C PRO A 79 3.49 17.63 -18.09
N LEU A 80 4.75 18.08 -18.13
CA LEU A 80 5.83 17.52 -17.31
C LEU A 80 5.52 17.72 -15.82
N THR A 81 5.49 16.64 -15.04
CA THR A 81 5.27 16.64 -13.58
C THR A 81 6.35 15.83 -12.87
N CYS A 82 6.69 16.23 -11.64
CA CYS A 82 7.57 15.43 -10.78
C CYS A 82 6.82 14.18 -10.28
N GLU A 83 7.28 13.00 -10.70
CA GLU A 83 6.77 11.69 -10.29
C GLU A 83 7.91 10.84 -9.71
N CYS A 84 7.60 9.88 -8.85
CA CYS A 84 8.62 8.96 -8.34
C CYS A 84 9.21 8.12 -9.48
N LYS A 85 10.52 7.87 -9.44
CA LYS A 85 11.19 6.92 -10.34
C LYS A 85 10.52 5.55 -10.24
N THR A 86 10.59 4.75 -11.30
CA THR A 86 9.95 3.43 -11.41
C THR A 86 10.17 2.47 -10.22
N ALA A 87 11.27 2.61 -9.48
CA ALA A 87 11.58 1.78 -8.31
C ALA A 87 11.06 2.33 -6.97
N HIS A 88 10.26 3.40 -6.98
CA HIS A 88 9.76 4.10 -5.80
C HIS A 88 8.26 4.41 -5.92
N PHE A 89 7.59 4.61 -4.78
CA PHE A 89 6.19 5.00 -4.67
C PHE A 89 6.05 6.26 -3.82
N VAL A 90 4.96 7.01 -4.01
CA VAL A 90 4.65 8.19 -3.19
C VAL A 90 4.03 7.73 -1.88
N ASN A 91 4.73 7.94 -0.76
CA ASN A 91 4.21 7.63 0.56
C ASN A 91 3.19 8.69 1.05
N LYS A 92 2.51 8.40 2.15
CA LYS A 92 1.58 9.33 2.83
C LYS A 92 2.14 10.72 3.16
N ASP A 93 3.46 10.86 3.31
CA ASP A 93 4.13 12.12 3.64
C ASP A 93 4.49 12.92 2.37
N GLY A 94 4.15 12.41 1.19
CA GLY A 94 4.44 13.03 -0.10
C GLY A 94 5.90 12.91 -0.52
N ALA A 95 6.60 11.85 -0.09
CA ALA A 95 7.97 11.53 -0.48
C ALA A 95 8.03 10.20 -1.25
N CYS A 96 9.11 9.98 -2.01
CA CYS A 96 9.33 8.78 -2.79
C CYS A 96 10.12 7.73 -2.01
N ASP A 97 9.41 6.71 -1.53
CA ASP A 97 10.01 5.57 -0.83
C ASP A 97 10.26 4.38 -1.78
N PRO A 98 11.28 3.54 -1.53
CA PRO A 98 11.56 2.39 -2.38
C PRO A 98 10.42 1.38 -2.39
N ASN A 99 10.06 0.87 -3.58
CA ASN A 99 9.06 -0.17 -3.73
C ASN A 99 9.51 -1.46 -3.02
N VAL A 100 8.56 -2.15 -2.40
CA VAL A 100 8.80 -3.40 -1.68
C VAL A 100 8.55 -4.62 -2.56
N GLY A 101 9.42 -5.62 -2.44
CA GLY A 101 9.31 -6.88 -3.19
C GLY A 101 8.13 -7.75 -2.77
N LEU A 102 7.96 -8.87 -3.47
CA LEU A 102 6.96 -9.89 -3.14
C LEU A 102 7.12 -10.37 -1.68
N ALA A 103 5.99 -10.47 -0.97
CA ALA A 103 5.90 -10.74 0.47
C ALA A 103 6.58 -9.68 1.37
N GLY A 104 7.05 -8.57 0.81
CA GLY A 104 7.50 -7.40 1.55
C GLY A 104 6.35 -6.73 2.31
N THR A 105 6.68 -6.10 3.44
CA THR A 105 5.71 -5.34 4.23
C THR A 105 5.30 -4.08 3.48
N CYS A 106 4.02 -3.81 3.43
CA CYS A 106 3.44 -2.61 2.85
C CYS A 106 2.34 -2.06 3.77
N ASP A 107 1.74 -0.92 3.42
CA ASP A 107 0.59 -0.34 4.14
C ASP A 107 -0.63 -0.29 3.23
N SER A 108 -1.61 -1.16 3.48
CA SER A 108 -2.82 -1.25 2.67
C SER A 108 -3.78 -0.07 2.89
N THR A 109 -3.53 0.75 3.91
CA THR A 109 -4.30 1.98 4.17
C THR A 109 -3.81 3.16 3.33
N ASP A 110 -2.59 3.09 2.82
CA ASP A 110 -2.04 4.08 1.90
C ASP A 110 -2.62 3.83 0.50
N SER A 111 -3.81 4.39 0.27
CA SER A 111 -4.63 4.14 -0.92
C SER A 111 -4.12 4.86 -2.17
N ALA A 112 -3.07 5.69 -2.04
CA ALA A 112 -2.64 6.61 -3.09
C ALA A 112 -1.74 5.95 -4.14
N THR A 113 -0.95 4.94 -3.77
CA THR A 113 0.02 4.31 -4.67
C THR A 113 0.26 2.83 -4.35
N ASP A 114 0.54 2.02 -5.37
CA ASP A 114 0.93 0.62 -5.18
C ASP A 114 2.38 0.57 -4.72
N GLN A 115 2.60 0.16 -3.47
CA GLN A 115 3.94 0.09 -2.85
C GLN A 115 4.77 -1.09 -3.39
N CYS A 116 4.14 -1.97 -4.15
CA CYS A 116 4.72 -3.24 -4.53
C CYS A 116 5.51 -3.14 -5.84
N SER A 117 6.77 -3.58 -5.83
CA SER A 117 7.68 -3.48 -6.98
C SER A 117 7.46 -4.55 -8.05
N VAL A 118 6.76 -5.63 -7.68
CA VAL A 118 6.58 -6.80 -8.54
C VAL A 118 5.28 -6.65 -9.33
N ALA A 119 5.35 -6.85 -10.64
CA ALA A 119 4.15 -6.83 -11.49
C ALA A 119 3.10 -7.83 -10.97
N ASP A 120 1.82 -7.49 -11.14
CA ASP A 120 0.68 -8.30 -10.71
C ASP A 120 0.68 -8.60 -9.20
N THR A 121 1.32 -7.74 -8.40
CA THR A 121 1.14 -7.70 -6.95
C THR A 121 0.28 -6.52 -6.51
N THR A 122 -0.18 -6.57 -5.27
CA THR A 122 -0.89 -5.48 -4.61
C THR A 122 -0.76 -5.65 -3.11
N CYS A 123 -0.76 -4.54 -2.38
CA CYS A 123 -0.69 -4.56 -0.93
C CYS A 123 -2.01 -5.06 -0.31
N ARG A 124 -1.97 -6.17 0.44
CA ARG A 124 -3.14 -6.76 1.10
C ARG A 124 -2.80 -7.31 2.48
N ASN A 125 -3.78 -7.29 3.37
CA ASN A 125 -3.68 -7.94 4.67
C ASN A 125 -3.86 -9.46 4.55
N ASP A 126 -2.86 -10.25 4.97
CA ASP A 126 -2.91 -11.73 4.97
C ASP A 126 -3.31 -12.33 6.34
N GLY A 127 -3.74 -11.50 7.28
CA GLY A 127 -4.01 -11.86 8.67
C GLY A 127 -2.78 -11.82 9.60
N ALA A 128 -1.57 -11.84 9.04
CA ALA A 128 -0.32 -11.61 9.80
C ALA A 128 0.22 -10.18 9.62
N GLY A 129 -0.24 -9.47 8.60
CA GLY A 129 0.08 -8.07 8.34
C GLY A 129 -0.21 -7.70 6.89
N ASP A 130 0.04 -6.44 6.55
CA ASP A 130 -0.07 -5.94 5.19
C ASP A 130 1.20 -6.30 4.41
N LYS A 131 1.02 -7.02 3.30
CA LYS A 131 2.11 -7.50 2.45
C LYS A 131 1.79 -7.36 0.97
N CYS A 132 2.84 -7.23 0.17
CA CYS A 132 2.74 -7.32 -1.28
C CYS A 132 2.50 -8.76 -1.71
N LEU A 133 1.28 -9.04 -2.17
CA LEU A 133 0.83 -10.36 -2.59
C LEU A 133 0.40 -10.33 -4.05
N CYS A 134 0.50 -11.46 -4.74
CA CYS A 134 -0.05 -11.58 -6.09
C CYS A 134 -1.56 -11.27 -6.10
N ILE A 135 -2.03 -10.60 -7.15
CA ILE A 135 -3.46 -10.37 -7.38
C ILE A 135 -4.20 -11.72 -7.51
N ASP A 136 -5.52 -11.73 -7.35
CA ASP A 136 -6.31 -12.98 -7.23
C ASP A 136 -6.22 -13.92 -8.44
N THR A 137 -5.90 -13.37 -9.62
CA THR A 137 -5.70 -14.10 -10.88
C THR A 137 -4.30 -14.69 -11.02
N HIS A 138 -3.39 -14.42 -10.07
CA HIS A 138 -1.99 -14.85 -10.08
C HIS A 138 -1.61 -15.61 -8.79
N PHE A 139 -0.55 -16.41 -8.86
CA PHE A 139 0.05 -17.10 -7.73
C PHE A 139 1.55 -16.81 -7.66
N SER A 140 2.13 -16.93 -6.48
CA SER A 140 3.57 -16.74 -6.28
C SER A 140 4.34 -18.02 -6.60
N ASP A 141 5.38 -17.91 -7.44
CA ASP A 141 6.37 -18.96 -7.66
C ASP A 141 7.65 -18.77 -6.82
N GLY A 142 7.66 -17.78 -5.93
CA GLY A 142 8.80 -17.36 -5.11
C GLY A 142 9.70 -16.31 -5.75
N THR A 143 9.63 -16.11 -7.07
CA THR A 143 10.39 -15.07 -7.80
C THR A 143 9.50 -13.95 -8.33
N GLY A 144 8.24 -14.26 -8.63
CA GLY A 144 7.24 -13.32 -9.10
C GLY A 144 5.83 -13.89 -9.04
N CYS A 145 4.92 -13.22 -9.73
CA CYS A 145 3.52 -13.61 -9.86
C CYS A 145 3.27 -14.23 -11.23
N GLN A 146 2.71 -15.43 -11.24
CA GLN A 146 2.38 -16.19 -12.45
C GLN A 146 0.86 -16.31 -12.58
N THR A 147 0.33 -16.24 -13.79
CA THR A 147 -1.12 -16.36 -14.01
C THR A 147 -1.61 -17.75 -13.61
N LYS A 148 -2.70 -17.80 -12.84
CA LYS A 148 -3.35 -19.05 -12.46
C LYS A 148 -3.87 -19.79 -13.69
N VAL A 149 -3.69 -21.10 -13.74
CA VAL A 149 -4.23 -21.93 -14.81
C VAL A 149 -5.75 -22.07 -14.66
N ALA A 150 -6.46 -21.94 -15.79
CA ALA A 150 -7.92 -21.99 -15.82
C ALA A 150 -8.44 -23.34 -16.29
N GLY A 151 -9.38 -23.89 -15.53
CA GLY A 151 -10.12 -25.10 -15.89
C GLY A 151 -9.89 -26.27 -14.94
N LEU A 152 -10.90 -27.15 -14.89
CA LEU A 152 -10.78 -28.43 -14.21
C LEU A 152 -9.89 -29.38 -15.04
N ASN A 153 -9.07 -30.19 -14.37
CA ASN A 153 -8.12 -31.14 -14.96
C ASN A 153 -6.99 -30.51 -15.79
N THR A 154 -6.75 -29.20 -15.71
CA THR A 154 -5.53 -28.61 -16.29
C THR A 154 -4.31 -29.00 -15.49
N THR A 155 -3.20 -29.24 -16.17
CA THR A 155 -1.90 -29.51 -15.53
C THR A 155 -1.48 -28.33 -14.68
N CYS A 156 -0.93 -28.62 -13.51
CA CYS A 156 -0.32 -27.65 -12.60
C CYS A 156 0.97 -28.26 -12.04
N ASP A 157 1.74 -27.50 -11.25
CA ASP A 157 3.00 -27.95 -10.64
C ASP A 157 2.81 -28.16 -9.14
N GLY A 158 2.66 -29.40 -8.66
CA GLY A 158 2.46 -29.66 -7.23
C GLY A 158 3.62 -29.23 -6.32
N ALA A 159 4.80 -28.90 -6.88
CA ALA A 159 5.94 -28.40 -6.11
C ALA A 159 5.79 -26.94 -5.67
N VAL A 160 4.98 -26.15 -6.38
CA VAL A 160 4.67 -24.76 -6.02
C VAL A 160 3.34 -24.74 -5.27
N SER A 161 3.34 -24.20 -4.04
CA SER A 161 2.21 -24.15 -3.09
C SER A 161 0.86 -24.56 -3.69
N ALA A 162 0.48 -25.81 -3.46
CA ALA A 162 -0.61 -26.53 -4.14
C ALA A 162 -2.00 -25.84 -4.09
N THR A 163 -2.18 -24.85 -3.23
CA THR A 163 -3.47 -24.18 -3.00
C THR A 163 -3.81 -23.09 -4.02
N ASP A 164 -2.83 -22.54 -4.75
CA ASP A 164 -3.03 -21.23 -5.41
C ASP A 164 -2.91 -21.23 -6.93
N GLN A 165 -2.45 -22.31 -7.57
CA GLN A 165 -2.25 -22.29 -9.04
C GLN A 165 -3.53 -22.36 -9.85
N CYS A 166 -4.60 -22.89 -9.28
CA CYS A 166 -5.84 -23.12 -10.00
C CYS A 166 -6.78 -21.93 -9.85
N SER A 167 -7.22 -21.34 -10.96
CA SER A 167 -8.07 -20.14 -10.94
C SER A 167 -9.54 -20.43 -10.63
N THR A 168 -9.96 -21.68 -10.78
CA THR A 168 -11.36 -22.09 -10.57
C THR A 168 -11.68 -22.18 -9.08
N ALA A 169 -12.72 -21.50 -8.62
CA ALA A 169 -13.13 -21.58 -7.22
C ALA A 169 -13.43 -23.04 -6.82
N GLY A 170 -12.89 -23.46 -5.67
CA GLY A 170 -13.07 -24.82 -5.17
C GLY A 170 -12.16 -25.88 -5.81
N THR A 171 -11.17 -25.51 -6.64
CA THR A 171 -10.10 -26.42 -7.07
C THR A 171 -8.82 -26.26 -6.24
N GLU A 172 -7.99 -27.28 -6.25
CA GLU A 172 -6.62 -27.32 -5.72
C GLU A 172 -5.73 -28.12 -6.69
N CYS A 173 -4.43 -27.82 -6.72
CA CYS A 173 -3.47 -28.57 -7.52
C CYS A 173 -3.11 -29.87 -6.79
N LYS A 174 -3.32 -31.03 -7.42
CA LYS A 174 -3.09 -32.33 -6.80
C LYS A 174 -2.78 -33.41 -7.82
N ASP A 175 -1.95 -34.38 -7.45
CA ASP A 175 -1.68 -35.59 -8.23
C ASP A 175 -2.99 -36.32 -8.58
N ASP A 176 -3.21 -36.56 -9.87
CA ASP A 176 -4.37 -37.25 -10.40
C ASP A 176 -4.26 -38.79 -10.31
N GLY A 177 -3.15 -39.31 -9.78
CA GLY A 177 -2.85 -40.74 -9.67
C GLY A 177 -2.15 -41.31 -10.91
N THR A 178 -1.89 -40.49 -11.92
CA THR A 178 -1.07 -40.83 -13.09
C THR A 178 0.36 -40.28 -12.98
N GLY A 179 0.70 -39.63 -11.86
CA GLY A 179 1.97 -38.95 -11.66
C GLY A 179 2.03 -37.57 -12.32
N THR A 180 0.87 -36.96 -12.59
CA THR A 180 0.75 -35.59 -13.09
C THR A 180 -0.14 -34.80 -12.15
N ASP A 181 0.33 -33.64 -11.70
CA ASP A 181 -0.49 -32.74 -10.89
C ASP A 181 -1.50 -32.00 -11.77
N ARG A 182 -2.75 -31.97 -11.30
CA ARG A 182 -3.86 -31.30 -11.99
C ARG A 182 -4.71 -30.48 -11.05
N CYS A 183 -5.39 -29.48 -11.60
CA CYS A 183 -6.43 -28.74 -10.90
C CYS A 183 -7.67 -29.61 -10.71
N LEU A 184 -7.86 -30.14 -9.51
CA LEU A 184 -8.96 -31.01 -9.12
C LEU A 184 -9.84 -30.33 -8.08
N CYS A 185 -11.11 -30.75 -7.96
CA CYS A 185 -11.98 -30.21 -6.92
C CYS A 185 -11.48 -30.56 -5.52
N LYS A 186 -11.47 -29.58 -4.61
CA LYS A 186 -11.21 -29.76 -3.18
C LYS A 186 -12.15 -30.84 -2.60
N PRO A 187 -11.79 -31.53 -1.49
CA PRO A 187 -12.60 -32.63 -0.94
C PRO A 187 -14.06 -32.27 -0.62
N THR A 188 -14.32 -31.00 -0.29
CA THR A 188 -15.66 -30.48 0.01
C THR A 188 -16.48 -30.10 -1.22
N TYR A 189 -15.92 -30.26 -2.42
CA TYR A 189 -16.54 -29.97 -3.71
C TYR A 189 -16.70 -31.25 -4.54
N TYR A 190 -17.51 -31.18 -5.59
CA TYR A 190 -17.62 -32.22 -6.62
C TYR A 190 -17.58 -31.57 -8.01
N PRO A 191 -17.09 -32.29 -9.04
CA PRO A 191 -17.02 -31.75 -10.39
C PRO A 191 -18.41 -31.70 -11.05
N ASP A 192 -18.75 -30.56 -11.66
CA ASP A 192 -19.94 -30.35 -12.50
C ASP A 192 -19.52 -29.62 -13.78
N GLY A 193 -19.34 -30.39 -14.86
CA GLY A 193 -18.76 -29.91 -16.11
C GLY A 193 -17.34 -29.37 -15.92
N SER A 194 -17.15 -28.07 -16.17
CA SER A 194 -15.88 -27.36 -16.01
C SER A 194 -15.71 -26.66 -14.65
N THR A 195 -16.66 -26.85 -13.72
CA THR A 195 -16.69 -26.16 -12.43
C THR A 195 -16.69 -27.14 -11.26
N CYS A 196 -16.35 -26.64 -10.07
CA CYS A 196 -16.48 -27.37 -8.82
C CYS A 196 -17.63 -26.78 -8.01
N VAL A 197 -18.59 -27.61 -7.62
CA VAL A 197 -19.75 -27.19 -6.82
C VAL A 197 -19.57 -27.67 -5.40
N LEU A 198 -19.88 -26.81 -4.42
CA LEU A 198 -19.81 -27.17 -3.01
C LEU A 198 -20.75 -28.35 -2.76
N ARG A 199 -20.28 -29.34 -1.99
CA ARG A 199 -21.14 -30.40 -1.41
C ARG A 199 -22.03 -29.77 -0.33
N SER A 200 -22.99 -28.95 -0.73
CA SER A 200 -23.94 -28.33 0.16
C SER A 200 -24.80 -29.42 0.83
N GLY A 201 -24.42 -29.83 2.03
CA GLY A 201 -25.40 -30.20 3.06
C GLY A 201 -25.99 -31.62 3.05
N VAL A 202 -25.24 -32.68 2.77
CA VAL A 202 -25.65 -34.00 3.31
C VAL A 202 -25.57 -34.02 4.85
N ILE A 203 -24.81 -33.10 5.45
CA ILE A 203 -24.69 -32.95 6.92
C ILE A 203 -25.96 -32.34 7.56
N LYS A 204 -26.77 -31.55 6.82
CA LYS A 204 -27.99 -30.96 7.41
C LYS A 204 -29.07 -31.99 7.71
N VAL A 205 -29.13 -33.10 6.97
CA VAL A 205 -30.15 -34.13 7.20
C VAL A 205 -29.81 -35.00 8.40
N ALA A 206 -28.52 -35.31 8.63
CA ALA A 206 -28.10 -36.11 9.78
C ALA A 206 -28.28 -35.36 11.11
N MET A 207 -27.98 -34.06 11.18
CA MET A 207 -28.19 -33.26 12.39
C MET A 207 -29.68 -33.01 12.68
N LEU A 208 -30.52 -32.76 11.67
CA LEU A 208 -31.97 -32.68 11.91
C LEU A 208 -32.54 -34.03 12.35
N GLN A 209 -32.15 -35.15 11.75
CA GLN A 209 -32.60 -36.47 12.22
C GLN A 209 -32.20 -36.73 13.67
N TYR A 210 -30.99 -36.36 14.10
CA TYR A 210 -30.58 -36.52 15.50
C TYR A 210 -31.34 -35.60 16.47
N MET A 211 -31.58 -34.32 16.10
CA MET A 211 -32.30 -33.39 16.97
C MET A 211 -33.78 -33.74 17.14
N TYR A 212 -34.43 -34.35 16.15
CA TYR A 212 -35.86 -34.69 16.25
C TYR A 212 -36.13 -36.13 16.72
N VAL A 213 -35.28 -37.10 16.38
CA VAL A 213 -35.54 -38.52 16.69
C VAL A 213 -35.21 -38.86 18.15
N VAL A 214 -34.13 -38.30 18.70
CA VAL A 214 -33.68 -38.60 20.07
C VAL A 214 -34.69 -38.16 21.15
N PRO A 215 -35.21 -36.91 21.17
CA PRO A 215 -36.20 -36.51 22.18
C PRO A 215 -37.55 -37.23 22.02
N PHE A 216 -37.90 -37.68 20.80
CA PHE A 216 -39.13 -38.43 20.55
C PHE A 216 -39.07 -39.84 21.15
N ILE A 217 -37.94 -40.53 21.00
CA ILE A 217 -37.71 -41.85 21.61
C ILE A 217 -37.70 -41.75 23.15
N ILE A 218 -37.07 -40.71 23.70
CA ILE A 218 -37.05 -40.48 25.15
C ILE A 218 -38.48 -40.22 25.67
N SER A 219 -39.29 -39.40 24.98
CA SER A 219 -40.69 -39.16 25.38
C SER A 219 -41.54 -40.43 25.33
N MET A 220 -41.40 -41.28 24.29
CA MET A 220 -42.13 -42.54 24.24
C MET A 220 -41.75 -43.51 25.36
N MET A 221 -40.47 -43.62 25.72
CA MET A 221 -40.04 -44.48 26.81
C MET A 221 -40.54 -44.00 28.19
N THR A 222 -40.80 -42.71 28.34
CA THR A 222 -41.31 -42.14 29.61
C THR A 222 -42.82 -42.39 29.79
N LEU A 223 -43.57 -42.50 28.69
CA LEU A 223 -45.02 -42.78 28.70
C LEU A 223 -45.38 -44.26 28.88
N LEU A 224 -44.42 -45.17 28.71
CA LEU A 224 -44.60 -46.63 28.82
C LEU A 224 -44.23 -47.20 30.20
N ARG A 225 -43.86 -46.34 31.16
CA ARG A 225 -43.63 -46.70 32.57
C ARG A 225 -44.78 -46.23 33.44
#